data_AF-A0A2K0WN50-F1
#
_entry.id   AF-A0A2K0WN50-F1
#
_cell.length_a   1.000
_cell.length_b   1.000
_cell.length_c   1.000
_cell.angle_alpha   90.00
_cell.angle_beta   90.00
_cell.angle_gamma   90.00
#
_symmetry.space_group_name_H-M   'P 1'
#
loop_
_entity.id
_entity.type
_entity.pdbx_description
1 polymer ?
#
loop_
_entity_poly.entity_id
_entity_poly.type
_entity_poly.pdbx_seq_one_letter_code
_entity_poly.pdbx_strand_id
1 'polypeptide(L)'
;MASTSPKKILFLTNSDYGQANVVLATAYELVLAAEQVQVHIASFEALRPAVLATDQLAAGESGRSPGRLIFHTLLGMSQFDAAARPDVDIFAAYDRPPTIINAARTILSIEGIMQPWGLEEFTELYEQTVHVVNQVKPDLTVVEPLFSPGLTVCHHVGAKWIVLSPNTIKDFAVPEQPRLAGLWKYPIVGSGMPFPLPWSLIPRNIALNLVAVYLLLAGERCKNAQRFLQAQVGDEGIQLITAMELGVLGPSLQISILVANTAELDYPFDVMPSKIIPCGPIIRASLKLDMVDRSLEKWLARGPTLYVNLGSHLEMTLLEAVEMASAFRNFLDEARPEKGFNGGKLQILWKLKTKGAESGRTDSERPEQLQVGDDVYERIRHLLGKEMDRDQIRLTSWVTAEPKSVLESGHIVCSINHGGASSFNEALCAGVPQVVLPAWADCYDFANRAELLGIGRWGNKSAKPRWRKKELCEALIGAILGPEAEKIRLRAQELAEKYPEGSGRRRAAEVLLEALQ
;
A
#
# COMPACT_ATOMS: atom_id res chain seq x y z
N MET A 1 12.46 -16.77 42.17
CA MET A 1 11.52 -16.57 41.05
C MET A 1 12.34 -16.73 39.78
N ALA A 2 12.07 -17.76 38.97
CA ALA A 2 12.81 -17.98 37.74
C ALA A 2 12.51 -16.81 36.80
N SER A 3 13.54 -16.06 36.42
CA SER A 3 13.49 -15.04 35.38
C SER A 3 13.15 -15.76 34.07
N THR A 4 11.87 -15.84 33.70
CA THR A 4 11.45 -16.34 32.39
C THR A 4 12.02 -15.38 31.35
N SER A 5 12.86 -15.88 30.45
CA SER A 5 13.37 -15.10 29.32
C SER A 5 12.21 -14.43 28.56
N PRO A 6 12.37 -13.19 28.10
CA PRO A 6 11.31 -12.51 27.36
C PRO A 6 10.93 -13.32 26.12
N LYS A 7 9.62 -13.38 25.83
CA LYS A 7 9.10 -14.02 24.61
C LYS A 7 9.56 -13.22 23.40
N LYS A 8 9.91 -13.89 22.31
CA LYS A 8 10.47 -13.24 21.11
C LYS A 8 9.53 -13.39 19.92
N ILE A 9 9.16 -12.27 19.33
CA ILE A 9 8.49 -12.24 18.02
C ILE A 9 9.51 -11.78 16.98
N LEU A 10 9.66 -12.53 15.90
CA LEU A 10 10.50 -12.15 14.76
C LEU A 10 9.64 -11.81 13.55
N PHE A 11 9.69 -10.56 13.11
CA PHE A 11 9.16 -10.16 11.81
C PHE A 11 10.21 -10.36 10.73
N LEU A 12 9.85 -11.00 9.64
CA LEU A 12 10.65 -11.09 8.41
C LEU A 12 9.93 -10.26 7.34
N THR A 13 10.58 -9.22 6.81
CA THR A 13 9.92 -8.33 5.84
C THR A 13 10.84 -7.62 4.85
N ASN A 14 10.32 -7.30 3.66
CA ASN A 14 10.95 -6.39 2.72
C ASN A 14 11.05 -4.95 3.25
N SER A 15 11.94 -4.15 2.68
CA SER A 15 12.11 -2.73 3.05
C SER A 15 11.13 -1.78 2.36
N ASP A 16 10.36 -2.28 1.40
CA ASP A 16 9.39 -1.52 0.64
C ASP A 16 8.22 -1.11 1.53
N TYR A 17 7.93 0.18 1.64
CA TYR A 17 6.89 0.68 2.56
C TYR A 17 5.50 0.08 2.29
N GLY A 18 5.18 -0.27 1.05
CA GLY A 18 3.93 -0.98 0.73
C GLY A 18 3.80 -2.34 1.42
N GLN A 19 4.93 -2.96 1.78
CA GLN A 19 5.03 -4.22 2.52
C GLN A 19 5.29 -3.96 4.02
N ALA A 20 6.28 -3.14 4.33
CA ALA A 20 6.78 -2.94 5.69
C ALA A 20 5.83 -2.14 6.60
N ASN A 21 4.93 -1.31 6.05
CA ASN A 21 4.09 -0.41 6.87
C ASN A 21 3.23 -1.16 7.90
N VAL A 22 2.66 -2.31 7.53
CA VAL A 22 1.84 -3.10 8.47
C VAL A 22 2.68 -3.77 9.56
N VAL A 23 3.92 -4.15 9.23
CA VAL A 23 4.90 -4.68 10.19
C VAL A 23 5.29 -3.59 11.19
N LEU A 24 5.66 -2.40 10.71
CA LEU A 24 6.00 -1.26 11.58
C LEU A 24 4.83 -0.86 12.47
N ALA A 25 3.62 -0.80 11.92
CA ALA A 25 2.40 -0.48 12.68
C ALA A 25 2.12 -1.50 13.79
N THR A 26 2.25 -2.79 13.49
CA THR A 26 2.01 -3.86 14.46
C THR A 26 3.12 -3.94 15.51
N ALA A 27 4.38 -3.74 15.09
CA ALA A 27 5.53 -3.70 15.99
C ALA A 27 5.45 -2.54 16.99
N TYR A 28 5.03 -1.35 16.54
CA TYR A 28 4.74 -0.21 17.41
C TYR A 28 3.78 -0.62 18.55
N GLU A 29 2.67 -1.26 18.18
CA GLU A 29 1.64 -1.62 19.14
C GLU A 29 2.07 -2.74 20.09
N LEU A 30 2.84 -3.73 19.61
CA LEU A 30 3.43 -4.78 20.46
C LEU A 30 4.35 -4.20 21.53
N VAL A 31 5.15 -3.18 21.20
CA VAL A 31 6.01 -2.50 22.17
C VAL A 31 5.18 -1.81 23.25
N LEU A 32 4.05 -1.20 22.90
CA LEU A 32 3.16 -0.58 23.87
C LEU A 32 2.43 -1.61 24.74
N ALA A 33 1.92 -2.68 24.13
CA ALA A 33 0.98 -3.60 24.76
C ALA A 33 1.63 -4.66 25.67
N ALA A 34 2.86 -5.11 25.38
CA ALA A 34 3.44 -6.29 26.06
C ALA A 34 4.90 -6.10 26.47
N GLU A 35 5.17 -5.79 27.73
CA GLU A 35 6.53 -5.53 28.27
C GLU A 35 7.48 -6.74 28.18
N GLN A 36 6.96 -7.94 28.44
CA GLN A 36 7.72 -9.18 28.40
C GLN A 36 7.99 -9.72 26.98
N VAL A 37 7.61 -8.98 25.92
CA VAL A 37 7.87 -9.37 24.52
C VAL A 37 9.02 -8.53 23.96
N GLN A 38 10.00 -9.22 23.39
CA GLN A 38 11.07 -8.64 22.59
C GLN A 38 10.69 -8.76 21.11
N VAL A 39 10.71 -7.64 20.40
CA VAL A 39 10.31 -7.60 18.99
C VAL A 39 11.57 -7.48 18.14
N HIS A 40 11.75 -8.43 17.24
CA HIS A 40 12.83 -8.45 16.27
C HIS A 40 12.27 -8.19 14.87
N ILE A 41 12.99 -7.44 14.05
CA ILE A 41 12.64 -7.20 12.65
C ILE A 41 13.88 -7.52 11.81
N ALA A 42 13.77 -8.50 10.93
CA ALA A 42 14.77 -8.79 9.91
C ALA A 42 14.33 -8.21 8.56
N SER A 43 15.13 -7.31 8.02
CA SER A 43 14.84 -6.62 6.76
C SER A 43 16.12 -6.02 6.16
N PHE A 44 15.99 -5.34 5.03
CA PHE A 44 17.09 -4.68 4.34
C PHE A 44 17.41 -3.33 4.99
N GLU A 45 18.67 -2.89 4.88
CA GLU A 45 19.19 -1.70 5.57
C GLU A 45 18.35 -0.43 5.35
N ALA A 46 17.72 -0.30 4.18
CA ALA A 46 16.83 0.82 3.85
C ALA A 46 15.66 1.00 4.83
N LEU A 47 15.22 -0.06 5.52
CA LEU A 47 14.13 0.00 6.50
C LEU A 47 14.59 0.44 7.90
N ARG A 48 15.90 0.37 8.22
CA ARG A 48 16.41 0.65 9.57
C ARG A 48 15.96 2.02 10.11
N PRO A 49 16.01 3.13 9.35
CA PRO A 49 15.57 4.43 9.87
C PRO A 49 14.11 4.43 10.31
N ALA A 50 13.23 3.73 9.57
CA ALA A 50 11.81 3.64 9.91
C ALA A 50 11.56 2.80 11.16
N VAL A 51 12.34 1.73 11.37
CA VAL A 51 12.30 0.93 12.60
C VAL A 51 12.73 1.75 13.81
N LEU A 52 13.83 2.50 13.69
CA LEU A 52 14.32 3.38 14.76
C LEU A 52 13.31 4.47 15.09
N ALA A 53 12.71 5.11 14.09
CA ALA A 53 11.67 6.11 14.29
C ALA A 53 10.43 5.52 14.98
N THR A 54 10.06 4.29 14.62
CA THR A 54 8.92 3.57 15.24
C THR A 54 9.19 3.25 16.71
N ASP A 55 10.40 2.79 17.03
CA ASP A 55 10.82 2.51 18.41
C ASP A 55 10.86 3.78 19.26
N GLN A 56 11.38 4.88 18.72
CA GLN A 56 11.37 6.19 19.38
C GLN A 56 9.96 6.71 19.63
N LEU A 57 9.06 6.55 18.66
CA LEU A 57 7.66 6.96 18.81
C LEU A 57 6.95 6.14 19.90
N ALA A 58 7.14 4.82 19.93
CA ALA A 58 6.56 3.95 20.95
C ALA A 58 7.14 4.25 22.35
N ALA A 59 8.43 4.54 22.43
CA ALA A 59 9.10 4.95 23.67
C ALA A 59 8.53 6.26 24.20
N GLY A 60 8.35 7.27 23.33
CA GLY A 60 7.75 8.55 23.67
C GLY A 60 6.32 8.41 24.20
N GLU A 61 5.49 7.61 23.54
CA GLU A 61 4.09 7.38 23.93
C GLU A 61 3.98 6.62 25.28
N SER A 62 4.84 5.63 25.50
CA SER A 62 4.84 4.84 26.74
C SER A 62 5.58 5.49 27.91
N GLY A 63 6.29 6.61 27.68
CA GLY A 63 7.17 7.24 28.67
C GLY A 63 8.40 6.40 29.03
N ARG A 64 8.82 5.48 28.15
CA ARG A 64 9.90 4.51 28.38
C ARG A 64 11.13 4.84 27.54
N SER A 65 12.24 4.16 27.82
CA SER A 65 13.44 4.23 26.98
C SER A 65 13.26 3.42 25.70
N PRO A 66 13.78 3.90 24.55
CA PRO A 66 13.83 3.13 23.31
C PRO A 66 14.78 1.92 23.46
N GLY A 67 14.67 0.97 22.55
CA GLY A 67 15.54 -0.21 22.43
C GLY A 67 14.81 -1.55 22.43
N ARG A 68 13.49 -1.56 22.21
CA ARG A 68 12.68 -2.79 22.24
C ARG A 68 12.41 -3.38 20.86
N LEU A 69 12.57 -2.58 19.80
CA LEU A 69 12.65 -3.06 18.42
C LEU A 69 14.12 -3.35 18.05
N ILE A 70 14.45 -4.62 17.86
CA ILE A 70 15.81 -5.06 17.49
C ILE A 70 15.85 -5.37 16.00
N PHE A 71 16.71 -4.66 15.28
CA PHE A 71 16.85 -4.80 13.83
C PHE A 71 17.97 -5.77 13.44
N HIS A 72 17.67 -6.69 12.52
CA HIS A 72 18.62 -7.61 11.89
C HIS A 72 18.71 -7.29 10.39
N THR A 73 19.91 -6.97 9.91
CA THR A 73 20.09 -6.60 8.50
C THR A 73 20.21 -7.85 7.64
N LEU A 74 19.42 -7.88 6.56
CA LEU A 74 19.60 -8.77 5.42
C LEU A 74 20.35 -8.04 4.31
N LEU A 75 21.28 -8.73 3.67
CA LEU A 75 22.08 -8.25 2.55
C LEU A 75 21.47 -8.74 1.24
N GLY A 76 21.38 -7.83 0.26
CA GLY A 76 20.79 -8.10 -1.05
C GLY A 76 19.80 -7.02 -1.45
N MET A 77 18.96 -7.32 -2.44
CA MET A 77 17.88 -6.44 -2.90
C MET A 77 16.57 -6.78 -2.21
N SER A 78 15.79 -5.74 -1.90
CA SER A 78 14.39 -5.88 -1.54
C SER A 78 13.57 -6.43 -2.72
N GLN A 79 12.34 -6.86 -2.43
CA GLN A 79 11.44 -7.41 -3.44
C GLN A 79 11.16 -6.43 -4.58
N PHE A 80 10.87 -5.16 -4.31
CA PHE A 80 10.63 -4.20 -5.40
C PHE A 80 11.89 -3.87 -6.19
N ASP A 81 13.05 -3.74 -5.52
CA ASP A 81 14.32 -3.49 -6.21
C ASP A 81 14.67 -4.64 -7.16
N ALA A 82 14.44 -5.88 -6.72
CA ALA A 82 14.60 -7.06 -7.55
C ALA A 82 13.57 -7.12 -8.69
N ALA A 83 12.29 -6.79 -8.42
CA ALA A 83 11.22 -6.79 -9.41
C ALA A 83 11.31 -5.64 -10.44
N ALA A 84 12.12 -4.62 -10.16
CA ALA A 84 12.39 -3.50 -11.08
C ALA A 84 13.31 -3.89 -12.24
N ARG A 85 13.97 -5.05 -12.17
CA ARG A 85 14.92 -5.50 -13.20
C ARG A 85 14.23 -5.81 -14.54
N PRO A 86 14.92 -5.70 -15.69
CA PRO A 86 14.32 -5.88 -17.00
C PRO A 86 13.68 -7.24 -17.28
N ASP A 87 14.06 -8.29 -16.54
CA ASP A 87 13.49 -9.64 -16.68
C ASP A 87 12.10 -9.77 -16.03
N VAL A 88 11.76 -8.91 -15.07
CA VAL A 88 10.42 -8.80 -14.45
C VAL A 88 9.68 -7.56 -14.97
N ASP A 89 10.38 -6.42 -14.99
CA ASP A 89 9.98 -5.11 -15.53
C ASP A 89 8.61 -4.63 -15.04
N ILE A 90 8.45 -4.65 -13.70
CA ILE A 90 7.18 -4.31 -13.04
C ILE A 90 6.71 -2.89 -13.35
N PHE A 91 7.63 -1.93 -13.49
CA PHE A 91 7.29 -0.54 -13.78
C PHE A 91 6.77 -0.34 -15.20
N ALA A 92 7.33 -1.03 -16.21
CA ALA A 92 6.74 -0.98 -17.55
C ALA A 92 5.36 -1.66 -17.59
N ALA A 93 5.12 -2.67 -16.76
CA ALA A 93 3.79 -3.26 -16.63
C ALA A 93 2.79 -2.25 -16.02
N TYR A 94 3.21 -1.44 -15.05
CA TYR A 94 2.38 -0.41 -14.41
C TYR A 94 2.03 0.76 -15.34
N ASP A 95 2.91 1.09 -16.28
CA ASP A 95 2.67 2.17 -17.25
C ASP A 95 1.70 1.78 -18.39
N ARG A 96 1.33 0.50 -18.51
CA ARG A 96 0.48 0.01 -19.60
C ARG A 96 -1.02 0.18 -19.29
N PRO A 97 -1.82 0.66 -20.26
CA PRO A 97 -3.28 0.58 -20.19
C PRO A 97 -3.76 -0.85 -19.94
N PRO A 98 -4.69 -1.12 -19.00
CA PRO A 98 -5.17 -2.46 -18.71
C PRO A 98 -6.16 -2.95 -19.78
N THR A 99 -5.66 -3.12 -21.00
CA THR A 99 -6.34 -3.84 -22.10
C THR A 99 -6.30 -5.35 -21.82
N ILE A 100 -7.04 -6.16 -22.59
CA ILE A 100 -7.00 -7.62 -22.40
C ILE A 100 -5.57 -8.18 -22.58
N ILE A 101 -4.84 -7.70 -23.60
CA ILE A 101 -3.48 -8.14 -23.89
C ILE A 101 -2.51 -7.69 -22.80
N ASN A 102 -2.60 -6.42 -22.38
CA ASN A 102 -1.70 -5.90 -21.35
C ASN A 102 -1.99 -6.51 -19.98
N ALA A 103 -3.26 -6.71 -19.62
CA ALA A 103 -3.61 -7.40 -18.39
C ALA A 103 -3.11 -8.85 -18.40
N ALA A 104 -3.22 -9.57 -19.53
CA ALA A 104 -2.65 -10.92 -19.66
C ALA A 104 -1.12 -10.91 -19.49
N ARG A 105 -0.42 -9.94 -20.09
CA ARG A 105 1.03 -9.76 -19.89
C ARG A 105 1.39 -9.49 -18.43
N THR A 106 0.64 -8.61 -17.76
CA THR A 106 0.83 -8.32 -16.33
C THR A 106 0.61 -9.58 -15.48
N ILE A 107 -0.42 -10.38 -15.79
CA ILE A 107 -0.65 -11.66 -15.11
C ILE A 107 0.54 -12.58 -15.30
N LEU A 108 1.04 -12.75 -16.52
CA LEU A 108 2.20 -13.61 -16.82
C LEU A 108 3.49 -13.13 -16.12
N SER A 109 3.61 -11.85 -15.77
CA SER A 109 4.75 -11.34 -14.98
C SER A 109 4.64 -11.58 -13.47
N ILE A 110 3.49 -12.05 -12.95
CA ILE A 110 3.27 -12.23 -11.50
C ILE A 110 4.27 -13.20 -10.88
N GLU A 111 4.68 -14.26 -11.58
CA GLU A 111 5.68 -15.20 -11.05
C GLU A 111 7.01 -14.47 -10.74
N GLY A 112 7.41 -13.53 -11.60
CA GLY A 112 8.56 -12.65 -11.37
C GLY A 112 8.37 -11.64 -10.24
N ILE A 113 7.13 -11.34 -9.83
CA ILE A 113 6.84 -10.51 -8.65
C ILE A 113 6.92 -11.35 -7.37
N MET A 114 6.46 -12.60 -7.42
CA MET A 114 6.44 -13.53 -6.28
C MET A 114 7.82 -14.10 -5.95
N GLN A 115 8.68 -14.25 -6.95
CA GLN A 115 10.07 -14.65 -6.81
C GLN A 115 10.94 -13.78 -7.73
N PRO A 116 11.22 -12.51 -7.38
CA PRO A 116 11.97 -11.60 -8.25
C PRO A 116 13.48 -11.82 -8.24
N TRP A 117 14.02 -12.47 -7.20
CA TRP A 117 15.45 -12.68 -7.05
C TRP A 117 16.02 -13.68 -8.05
N GLY A 118 17.30 -13.50 -8.42
CA GLY A 118 18.07 -14.55 -9.08
C GLY A 118 18.18 -15.81 -8.22
N LEU A 119 18.63 -16.92 -8.81
CA LEU A 119 18.68 -18.22 -8.11
C LEU A 119 19.67 -18.19 -6.94
N GLU A 120 20.85 -17.60 -7.15
CA GLU A 120 21.88 -17.40 -6.14
C GLU A 120 21.42 -16.42 -5.07
N GLU A 121 20.87 -15.27 -5.48
CA GLU A 121 20.38 -14.23 -4.57
C GLU A 121 19.27 -14.75 -3.65
N PHE A 122 18.34 -15.57 -4.18
CA PHE A 122 17.30 -16.19 -3.38
C PHE A 122 17.90 -17.16 -2.35
N THR A 123 18.88 -17.95 -2.77
CA THR A 123 19.56 -18.92 -1.91
C THR A 123 20.34 -18.21 -0.80
N GLU A 124 21.07 -17.14 -1.12
CA GLU A 124 21.77 -16.30 -0.14
C GLU A 124 20.80 -15.67 0.86
N LEU A 125 19.66 -15.13 0.40
CA LEU A 125 18.65 -14.57 1.30
C LEU A 125 18.00 -15.64 2.18
N TYR A 126 17.77 -16.83 1.64
CA TYR A 126 17.29 -17.99 2.39
C TYR A 126 18.28 -18.35 3.51
N GLU A 127 19.57 -18.50 3.21
CA GLU A 127 20.62 -18.83 4.20
C GLU A 127 20.77 -17.77 5.28
N GLN A 128 20.77 -16.49 4.90
CA GLN A 128 20.76 -15.37 5.84
C GLN A 128 19.54 -15.39 6.75
N THR A 129 18.37 -15.72 6.20
CA THR A 129 17.14 -15.82 6.98
C THR A 129 17.17 -17.00 7.95
N VAL A 130 17.70 -18.16 7.54
CA VAL A 130 17.98 -19.30 8.44
C VAL A 130 18.90 -18.87 9.59
N HIS A 131 19.97 -18.12 9.29
CA HIS A 131 20.88 -17.61 10.30
C HIS A 131 20.17 -16.73 11.33
N VAL A 132 19.35 -15.77 10.89
CA VAL A 132 18.59 -14.89 11.79
C VAL A 132 17.60 -15.68 12.64
N VAL A 133 16.84 -16.61 12.06
CA VAL A 133 15.90 -17.46 12.81
C VAL A 133 16.64 -18.27 13.89
N ASN A 134 17.79 -18.85 13.56
CA ASN A 134 18.62 -19.62 14.49
C ASN A 134 19.28 -18.76 15.58
N GLN A 135 19.65 -17.52 15.26
CA GLN A 135 20.22 -16.56 16.20
C GLN A 135 19.17 -16.04 17.18
N VAL A 136 17.98 -15.68 16.68
CA VAL A 136 16.90 -15.11 17.49
C VAL A 136 16.23 -16.19 18.34
N LYS A 137 15.99 -17.37 17.75
CA LYS A 137 15.14 -18.45 18.30
C LYS A 137 13.78 -17.90 18.73
N PRO A 138 12.97 -17.41 17.78
CA PRO A 138 11.70 -16.77 18.09
C PRO A 138 10.68 -17.78 18.64
N ASP A 139 9.81 -17.32 19.54
CA ASP A 139 8.62 -18.06 19.97
C ASP A 139 7.51 -18.00 18.91
N LEU A 140 7.51 -16.94 18.07
CA LEU A 140 6.63 -16.75 16.93
C LEU A 140 7.36 -15.98 15.83
N THR A 141 7.30 -16.49 14.59
CA THR A 141 7.76 -15.76 13.41
C THR A 141 6.56 -15.20 12.64
N VAL A 142 6.66 -13.95 12.20
CA VAL A 142 5.64 -13.28 11.40
C VAL A 142 6.28 -12.88 10.08
N VAL A 143 5.67 -13.26 8.97
CA VAL A 143 6.24 -13.04 7.64
C VAL A 143 5.23 -12.29 6.79
N GLU A 144 5.65 -11.29 6.03
CA GLU A 144 4.77 -10.70 5.03
C GLU A 144 4.79 -11.53 3.73
N PRO A 145 3.71 -11.50 2.93
CA PRO A 145 3.47 -12.47 1.86
C PRO A 145 4.46 -12.37 0.68
N LEU A 146 5.13 -11.24 0.49
CA LEU A 146 6.09 -11.04 -0.61
C LEU A 146 7.55 -11.27 -0.22
N PHE A 147 7.85 -11.66 1.02
CA PHE A 147 9.18 -12.12 1.41
C PHE A 147 9.29 -13.64 1.35
N SER A 148 9.27 -14.16 0.12
CA SER A 148 9.34 -15.59 -0.18
C SER A 148 10.52 -16.35 0.47
N PRO A 149 11.73 -15.76 0.65
CA PRO A 149 12.78 -16.41 1.45
C PRO A 149 12.32 -16.70 2.89
N GLY A 150 11.65 -15.76 3.55
CA GLY A 150 11.11 -15.94 4.90
C GLY A 150 10.00 -16.98 4.98
N LEU A 151 9.08 -16.97 4.00
CA LEU A 151 8.01 -17.99 3.93
C LEU A 151 8.61 -19.39 3.77
N THR A 152 9.59 -19.52 2.89
CA THR A 152 10.29 -20.78 2.59
C THR A 152 11.06 -21.29 3.81
N VAL A 153 11.82 -20.42 4.49
CA VAL A 153 12.52 -20.79 5.73
C VAL A 153 11.55 -21.24 6.80
N CYS A 154 10.50 -20.46 7.08
CA CYS A 154 9.55 -20.79 8.15
C CYS A 154 8.86 -22.13 7.92
N HIS A 155 8.49 -22.42 6.67
CA HIS A 155 7.91 -23.70 6.29
C HIS A 155 8.91 -24.85 6.42
N HIS A 156 10.12 -24.69 5.87
CA HIS A 156 11.12 -25.74 5.86
C HIS A 156 11.63 -26.11 7.26
N VAL A 157 11.93 -25.14 8.12
CA VAL A 157 12.44 -25.42 9.47
C VAL A 157 11.34 -25.77 10.47
N GLY A 158 10.07 -25.78 10.05
CA GLY A 158 8.92 -26.07 10.92
C GLY A 158 8.73 -25.02 12.03
N ALA A 159 8.99 -23.74 11.74
CA ALA A 159 8.78 -22.66 12.69
C ALA A 159 7.30 -22.54 13.11
N LYS A 160 7.01 -21.94 14.27
CA LYS A 160 5.65 -21.44 14.55
C LYS A 160 5.51 -20.09 13.84
N TRP A 161 4.68 -20.02 12.81
CA TRP A 161 4.58 -18.80 12.00
C TRP A 161 3.18 -18.40 11.56
N ILE A 162 3.03 -17.10 11.32
CA ILE A 162 1.81 -16.42 10.89
C ILE A 162 2.16 -15.47 9.74
N VAL A 163 1.24 -15.28 8.80
CA VAL A 163 1.39 -14.25 7.76
C VAL A 163 0.76 -12.95 8.22
N LEU A 164 1.49 -11.84 8.12
CA LEU A 164 0.95 -10.49 8.26
C LEU A 164 0.96 -9.80 6.89
N SER A 165 -0.21 -9.70 6.29
CA SER A 165 -0.36 -9.23 4.92
C SER A 165 -0.80 -7.76 4.86
N PRO A 166 -0.11 -6.91 4.06
CA PRO A 166 -0.61 -5.58 3.71
C PRO A 166 -1.79 -5.63 2.73
N ASN A 167 -2.05 -6.80 2.14
CA ASN A 167 -3.14 -7.03 1.20
C ASN A 167 -4.49 -7.24 1.91
N THR A 168 -5.52 -7.47 1.10
CA THR A 168 -6.92 -7.54 1.52
C THR A 168 -7.44 -8.98 1.58
N ILE A 169 -8.61 -9.20 2.17
CA ILE A 169 -9.29 -10.51 2.17
C ILE A 169 -9.42 -11.06 0.74
N LYS A 170 -9.76 -10.21 -0.25
CA LYS A 170 -9.88 -10.62 -1.66
C LYS A 170 -8.69 -11.46 -2.12
N ASP A 171 -7.49 -11.02 -1.78
CA ASP A 171 -6.25 -11.59 -2.30
C ASP A 171 -6.04 -13.03 -1.85
N PHE A 172 -6.71 -13.49 -0.79
CA PHE A 172 -6.58 -14.85 -0.27
C PHE A 172 -7.89 -15.66 -0.29
N ALA A 173 -9.04 -14.97 -0.39
CA ALA A 173 -10.36 -15.60 -0.30
C ALA A 173 -10.96 -15.98 -1.65
N VAL A 174 -10.56 -15.32 -2.74
CA VAL A 174 -11.18 -15.48 -4.07
C VAL A 174 -11.10 -16.93 -4.61
N PRO A 175 -9.96 -17.64 -4.53
CA PRO A 175 -9.89 -19.02 -5.01
C PRO A 175 -10.79 -20.00 -4.26
N GLU A 176 -11.19 -19.66 -3.04
CA GLU A 176 -12.03 -20.51 -2.17
C GLU A 176 -13.53 -20.17 -2.27
N GLN A 177 -13.91 -19.22 -3.13
CA GLN A 177 -15.32 -18.86 -3.30
C GLN A 177 -16.10 -19.95 -4.05
N PRO A 178 -17.34 -20.26 -3.62
CA PRO A 178 -18.13 -21.34 -4.21
C PRO A 178 -18.56 -21.02 -5.65
N ARG A 179 -18.99 -22.05 -6.39
CA ARG A 179 -19.56 -21.93 -7.75
C ARG A 179 -18.64 -21.19 -8.73
N LEU A 180 -17.32 -21.34 -8.56
CA LEU A 180 -16.29 -20.70 -9.37
C LEU A 180 -16.45 -19.16 -9.43
N ALA A 181 -16.95 -18.54 -8.34
CA ALA A 181 -17.19 -17.10 -8.30
C ALA A 181 -15.94 -16.25 -8.58
N GLY A 182 -14.73 -16.77 -8.32
CA GLY A 182 -13.49 -16.14 -8.75
C GLY A 182 -13.40 -15.84 -10.25
N LEU A 183 -14.07 -16.64 -11.09
CA LEU A 183 -14.04 -16.48 -12.55
C LEU A 183 -15.02 -15.41 -13.07
N TRP A 184 -16.16 -15.22 -12.41
CA TRP A 184 -17.26 -14.40 -12.95
C TRP A 184 -17.74 -13.26 -12.04
N LYS A 185 -17.48 -13.31 -10.73
CA LYS A 185 -17.99 -12.34 -9.75
C LYS A 185 -16.97 -11.23 -9.44
N TYR A 186 -15.69 -11.60 -9.27
CA TYR A 186 -14.65 -10.67 -8.84
C TYR A 186 -13.71 -10.32 -10.02
N PRO A 187 -13.39 -9.03 -10.23
CA PRO A 187 -12.43 -8.64 -11.25
C PRO A 187 -11.05 -9.19 -10.89
N ILE A 188 -10.37 -9.84 -11.84
CA ILE A 188 -8.99 -10.29 -11.63
C ILE A 188 -8.06 -9.09 -11.41
N VAL A 189 -7.07 -9.26 -10.53
CA VAL A 189 -6.09 -8.21 -10.18
C VAL A 189 -5.43 -7.63 -11.44
N GLY A 190 -5.18 -6.32 -11.45
CA GLY A 190 -4.54 -5.61 -12.58
C GLY A 190 -5.41 -5.43 -13.83
N SER A 191 -6.64 -5.94 -13.87
CA SER A 191 -7.49 -5.84 -15.07
C SER A 191 -8.17 -4.48 -15.27
N GLY A 192 -8.22 -3.64 -14.24
CA GLY A 192 -8.92 -2.36 -14.25
C GLY A 192 -10.43 -2.48 -14.51
N MET A 193 -11.04 -3.64 -14.25
CA MET A 193 -12.47 -3.84 -14.43
C MET A 193 -13.26 -3.36 -13.20
N PRO A 194 -14.48 -2.82 -13.40
CA PRO A 194 -15.32 -2.36 -12.31
C PRO A 194 -15.91 -3.52 -11.52
N PHE A 195 -16.37 -3.24 -10.31
CA PHE A 195 -17.21 -4.12 -9.51
C PHE A 195 -18.57 -3.47 -9.22
N PRO A 196 -19.70 -4.20 -9.28
CA PRO A 196 -19.82 -5.59 -9.77
C PRO A 196 -19.47 -5.69 -11.25
N LEU A 197 -19.01 -6.87 -11.68
CA LEU A 197 -18.65 -7.11 -13.08
C LEU A 197 -19.91 -7.01 -13.98
N PRO A 198 -19.94 -6.12 -14.98
CA PRO A 198 -20.97 -6.14 -16.01
C PRO A 198 -20.95 -7.47 -16.76
N TRP A 199 -22.12 -7.98 -17.15
CA TRP A 199 -22.25 -9.24 -17.89
C TRP A 199 -21.38 -9.29 -19.16
N SER A 200 -21.20 -8.16 -19.84
CA SER A 200 -20.35 -8.04 -21.02
C SER A 200 -18.86 -8.21 -20.75
N LEU A 201 -18.40 -8.04 -19.49
CA LEU A 201 -17.00 -8.19 -19.09
C LEU A 201 -16.69 -9.56 -18.46
N ILE A 202 -17.70 -10.37 -18.13
CA ILE A 202 -17.50 -11.71 -17.55
C ILE A 202 -16.64 -12.60 -18.46
N PRO A 203 -16.88 -12.71 -19.78
CA PRO A 203 -16.04 -13.55 -20.65
C PRO A 203 -14.56 -13.11 -20.64
N ARG A 204 -14.31 -11.79 -20.57
CA ARG A 204 -12.96 -11.25 -20.47
C ARG A 204 -12.30 -11.60 -19.14
N ASN A 205 -13.04 -11.52 -18.04
CA ASN A 205 -12.54 -11.92 -16.71
C ASN A 205 -12.19 -13.40 -16.67
N ILE A 206 -13.04 -14.26 -17.23
CA ILE A 206 -12.78 -15.70 -17.34
C ILE A 206 -11.50 -15.94 -18.14
N ALA A 207 -11.36 -15.32 -19.31
CA ALA A 207 -10.16 -15.48 -20.16
C ALA A 207 -8.87 -15.09 -19.42
N LEU A 208 -8.87 -13.99 -18.66
CA LEU A 208 -7.70 -13.56 -17.87
C LEU A 208 -7.42 -14.50 -16.69
N ASN A 209 -8.44 -15.04 -16.02
CA ASN A 209 -8.23 -16.07 -15.00
C ASN A 209 -7.62 -17.35 -15.59
N LEU A 210 -8.00 -17.74 -16.82
CA LEU A 210 -7.35 -18.87 -17.51
C LEU A 210 -5.88 -18.59 -17.83
N VAL A 211 -5.50 -17.34 -18.08
CA VAL A 211 -4.08 -16.94 -18.21
C VAL A 211 -3.35 -17.15 -16.88
N ALA A 212 -3.97 -16.80 -15.75
CA ALA A 212 -3.39 -17.04 -14.43
C ALA A 212 -3.25 -18.55 -14.12
N VAL A 213 -4.24 -19.37 -14.50
CA VAL A 213 -4.14 -20.83 -14.40
C VAL A 213 -3.01 -21.37 -15.28
N TYR A 214 -2.87 -20.87 -16.51
CA TYR A 214 -1.77 -21.24 -17.39
C TYR A 214 -0.40 -20.90 -16.76
N LEU A 215 -0.26 -19.71 -16.17
CA LEU A 215 0.95 -19.31 -15.45
C LEU A 215 1.31 -20.31 -14.34
N LEU A 216 0.36 -20.71 -13.50
CA LEU A 216 0.63 -21.68 -12.41
C LEU A 216 1.14 -23.03 -12.93
N LEU A 217 0.61 -23.48 -14.06
CA LEU A 217 0.99 -24.78 -14.64
C LEU A 217 2.31 -24.70 -15.41
N ALA A 218 2.51 -23.65 -16.19
CA ALA A 218 3.60 -23.52 -17.16
C ALA A 218 4.78 -22.69 -16.65
N GLY A 219 4.64 -21.93 -15.56
CA GLY A 219 5.71 -21.14 -14.96
C GLY A 219 6.94 -21.98 -14.63
N GLU A 220 8.11 -21.47 -14.99
CA GLU A 220 9.40 -22.15 -14.77
C GLU A 220 10.26 -21.43 -13.74
N ARG A 221 10.01 -20.15 -13.44
CA ARG A 221 10.88 -19.35 -12.57
C ARG A 221 10.92 -19.92 -11.16
N CYS A 222 9.75 -20.15 -10.56
CA CYS A 222 9.65 -20.75 -9.23
C CYS A 222 10.14 -22.20 -9.21
N LYS A 223 9.89 -22.98 -10.27
CA LYS A 223 10.38 -24.36 -10.37
C LYS A 223 11.91 -24.43 -10.45
N ASN A 224 12.53 -23.50 -11.18
CA ASN A 224 13.98 -23.41 -11.29
C ASN A 224 14.61 -22.94 -9.96
N ALA A 225 14.01 -21.94 -9.30
CA ALA A 225 14.41 -21.50 -7.96
C ALA A 225 14.35 -22.64 -6.94
N GLN A 226 13.26 -23.42 -6.95
CA GLN A 226 13.12 -24.59 -6.07
C GLN A 226 14.22 -25.63 -6.31
N ARG A 227 14.43 -26.07 -7.56
CA ARG A 227 15.46 -27.08 -7.88
C ARG A 227 16.87 -26.60 -7.50
N PHE A 228 17.16 -25.32 -7.77
CA PHE A 228 18.45 -24.74 -7.44
C PHE A 228 18.66 -24.70 -5.93
N LEU A 229 17.67 -24.24 -5.16
CA LEU A 229 17.73 -24.19 -3.70
C LEU A 229 17.94 -25.58 -3.09
N GLN A 230 17.17 -26.58 -3.53
CA GLN A 230 17.31 -27.96 -3.06
C GLN A 230 18.72 -28.50 -3.33
N ALA A 231 19.28 -28.21 -4.50
CA ALA A 231 20.63 -28.63 -4.86
C ALA A 231 21.72 -27.93 -4.04
N GLN A 232 21.59 -26.63 -3.76
CA GLN A 232 22.56 -25.88 -2.97
C GLN A 232 22.54 -26.26 -1.48
N VAL A 233 21.34 -26.40 -0.91
CA VAL A 233 21.19 -26.75 0.51
C VAL A 233 21.40 -28.25 0.75
N GLY A 234 21.22 -29.08 -0.28
CA GLY A 234 21.36 -30.53 -0.18
C GLY A 234 20.17 -31.21 0.51
N ASP A 235 18.98 -30.60 0.43
CA ASP A 235 17.75 -31.11 1.03
C ASP A 235 16.60 -31.07 0.02
N GLU A 236 16.21 -32.26 -0.46
CA GLU A 236 15.10 -32.44 -1.41
C GLU A 236 13.72 -32.15 -0.78
N GLY A 237 13.64 -32.11 0.55
CA GLY A 237 12.43 -31.80 1.32
C GLY A 237 12.05 -30.32 1.32
N ILE A 238 12.93 -29.42 0.87
CA ILE A 238 12.63 -27.99 0.80
C ILE A 238 11.55 -27.72 -0.25
N GLN A 239 10.45 -27.12 0.20
CA GLN A 239 9.42 -26.58 -0.68
C GLN A 239 9.55 -25.05 -0.74
N LEU A 240 9.66 -24.50 -1.96
CA LEU A 240 9.59 -23.05 -2.18
C LEU A 240 8.18 -22.57 -1.86
N ILE A 241 8.07 -21.57 -0.97
CA ILE A 241 6.79 -20.97 -0.59
C ILE A 241 6.78 -19.51 -1.04
N THR A 242 5.77 -19.15 -1.82
CA THR A 242 5.48 -17.79 -2.27
C THR A 242 4.07 -17.38 -1.86
N ALA A 243 3.65 -16.15 -2.22
CA ALA A 243 2.25 -15.76 -1.99
C ALA A 243 1.24 -16.64 -2.76
N MET A 244 1.66 -17.36 -3.82
CA MET A 244 0.77 -18.27 -4.55
C MET A 244 0.23 -19.38 -3.64
N GLU A 245 1.10 -19.98 -2.82
CA GLU A 245 0.79 -21.03 -1.84
C GLU A 245 -0.04 -20.52 -0.65
N LEU A 246 -0.13 -19.19 -0.46
CA LEU A 246 -1.00 -18.57 0.56
C LEU A 246 -2.47 -18.45 0.12
N GLY A 247 -2.74 -18.75 -1.16
CA GLY A 247 -4.09 -18.67 -1.72
C GLY A 247 -4.34 -17.49 -2.65
N VAL A 248 -3.28 -16.87 -3.20
CA VAL A 248 -3.44 -15.78 -4.19
C VAL A 248 -3.89 -16.30 -5.54
N LEU A 249 -3.31 -17.42 -5.98
CA LEU A 249 -3.61 -18.03 -7.29
C LEU A 249 -3.96 -19.53 -7.19
N GLY A 250 -3.66 -20.20 -6.08
CA GLY A 250 -3.85 -21.65 -5.94
C GLY A 250 -4.46 -22.10 -4.61
N PRO A 251 -4.56 -23.42 -4.38
CA PRO A 251 -4.94 -23.97 -3.07
C PRO A 251 -3.97 -23.51 -1.99
N SER A 252 -4.50 -23.24 -0.81
CA SER A 252 -3.76 -22.53 0.22
C SER A 252 -3.27 -23.44 1.34
N LEU A 253 -2.08 -23.12 1.86
CA LEU A 253 -1.60 -23.68 3.12
C LEU A 253 -2.56 -23.30 4.27
N GLN A 254 -2.70 -24.21 5.23
CA GLN A 254 -3.53 -23.99 6.42
C GLN A 254 -2.75 -23.21 7.48
N ILE A 255 -2.46 -21.94 7.18
CA ILE A 255 -1.72 -21.01 8.04
C ILE A 255 -2.56 -19.76 8.26
N SER A 256 -2.50 -19.18 9.46
CA SER A 256 -3.21 -17.94 9.78
C SER A 256 -2.63 -16.77 8.98
N ILE A 257 -3.52 -16.01 8.32
CA ILE A 257 -3.18 -14.84 7.51
C ILE A 257 -3.93 -13.64 8.08
N LEU A 258 -3.20 -12.75 8.75
CA LEU A 258 -3.72 -11.47 9.20
C LEU A 258 -3.74 -10.53 8.00
N VAL A 259 -4.89 -9.96 7.69
CA VAL A 259 -5.07 -9.06 6.54
C VAL A 259 -5.38 -7.65 6.99
N ALA A 260 -4.91 -6.66 6.23
CA ALA A 260 -4.96 -5.25 6.58
C ALA A 260 -6.32 -4.57 6.33
N ASN A 261 -7.40 -5.34 6.14
CA ASN A 261 -8.77 -4.83 6.04
C ASN A 261 -9.77 -5.66 6.88
N THR A 262 -11.03 -5.22 6.92
CA THR A 262 -12.17 -5.98 7.48
C THR A 262 -13.11 -6.42 6.37
N ALA A 263 -14.00 -7.37 6.68
CA ALA A 263 -14.99 -7.88 5.74
C ALA A 263 -15.93 -6.79 5.20
N GLU A 264 -16.27 -5.78 6.01
CA GLU A 264 -17.10 -4.65 5.58
C GLU A 264 -16.36 -3.71 4.63
N LEU A 265 -15.03 -3.61 4.77
CA LEU A 265 -14.18 -2.76 3.94
C LEU A 265 -13.72 -3.46 2.64
N ASP A 266 -14.26 -4.64 2.35
CA ASP A 266 -13.90 -5.42 1.17
C ASP A 266 -15.12 -5.75 0.29
N TYR A 267 -14.87 -6.52 -0.78
CA TYR A 267 -15.90 -7.09 -1.62
C TYR A 267 -16.79 -8.07 -0.83
N PRO A 268 -18.06 -8.21 -1.22
CA PRO A 268 -18.97 -9.15 -0.58
C PRO A 268 -18.59 -10.60 -0.94
N PHE A 269 -17.96 -11.29 0.00
CA PHE A 269 -17.63 -12.71 -0.08
C PHE A 269 -18.78 -13.59 0.41
N ASP A 270 -19.00 -14.73 -0.24
CA ASP A 270 -20.02 -15.69 0.18
C ASP A 270 -19.51 -16.60 1.30
N VAL A 271 -18.19 -16.83 1.32
CA VAL A 271 -17.48 -17.62 2.34
C VAL A 271 -16.25 -16.84 2.80
N MET A 272 -16.02 -16.78 4.11
CA MET A 272 -14.78 -16.30 4.70
C MET A 272 -13.93 -17.50 5.13
N PRO A 273 -12.78 -17.78 4.47
CA PRO A 273 -11.87 -18.82 4.92
C PRO A 273 -11.43 -18.60 6.37
N SER A 274 -11.49 -19.64 7.20
CA SER A 274 -11.18 -19.55 8.65
C SER A 274 -9.73 -19.17 8.95
N LYS A 275 -8.82 -19.41 7.99
CA LYS A 275 -7.41 -19.01 8.06
C LYS A 275 -7.20 -17.49 7.95
N ILE A 276 -8.14 -16.76 7.36
CA ILE A 276 -8.03 -15.31 7.16
C ILE A 276 -8.55 -14.63 8.42
N ILE A 277 -7.71 -13.80 9.04
CA ILE A 277 -8.02 -13.05 10.25
C ILE A 277 -8.05 -11.56 9.89
N PRO A 278 -9.24 -10.97 9.69
CA PRO A 278 -9.36 -9.56 9.35
C PRO A 278 -8.93 -8.70 10.54
N CYS A 279 -7.87 -7.90 10.33
CA CYS A 279 -7.30 -7.03 11.35
C CYS A 279 -7.32 -5.56 10.94
N GLY A 280 -7.88 -5.20 9.80
CA GLY A 280 -7.72 -3.84 9.28
C GLY A 280 -8.68 -2.77 9.80
N PRO A 281 -8.46 -1.51 9.39
CA PRO A 281 -7.27 -1.03 8.68
C PRO A 281 -6.02 -1.03 9.56
N ILE A 282 -4.91 -1.59 9.07
CA ILE A 282 -3.61 -1.54 9.77
C ILE A 282 -2.81 -0.38 9.17
N ILE A 283 -2.65 0.70 9.94
CA ILE A 283 -1.88 1.90 9.55
C ILE A 283 -0.86 2.29 10.62
N ARG A 284 0.20 2.98 10.19
CA ARG A 284 1.28 3.42 11.08
C ARG A 284 0.81 4.52 12.03
N ALA A 285 1.30 4.45 13.27
CA ALA A 285 1.25 5.59 14.17
C ALA A 285 2.09 6.74 13.60
N SER A 286 1.66 7.97 13.87
CA SER A 286 2.33 9.18 13.41
C SER A 286 2.16 10.28 14.46
N LEU A 287 3.10 11.23 14.48
CA LEU A 287 2.95 12.45 15.27
C LEU A 287 1.89 13.36 14.64
N LYS A 288 1.33 14.26 15.44
CA LYS A 288 0.43 15.31 14.95
C LYS A 288 1.18 16.25 14.01
N LEU A 289 0.45 16.80 13.03
CA LEU A 289 1.06 17.66 12.02
C LEU A 289 1.74 18.90 12.62
N ASP A 290 1.15 19.53 13.62
CA ASP A 290 1.70 20.74 14.26
C ASP A 290 3.06 20.51 14.97
N MET A 291 3.31 19.28 15.44
CA MET A 291 4.58 18.88 16.04
C MET A 291 5.68 18.67 15.00
N VAL A 292 5.32 18.26 13.78
CA VAL A 292 6.28 17.92 12.71
C VAL A 292 6.50 19.09 11.75
N ASP A 293 5.41 19.74 11.33
CA ASP A 293 5.42 20.85 10.39
C ASP A 293 4.32 21.88 10.73
N ARG A 294 4.62 22.70 11.73
CA ARG A 294 3.74 23.81 12.15
C ARG A 294 3.47 24.82 11.04
N SER A 295 4.36 24.91 10.04
CA SER A 295 4.20 25.86 8.93
C SER A 295 3.11 25.39 7.97
N LEU A 296 3.08 24.07 7.70
CA LEU A 296 2.06 23.43 6.90
C LEU A 296 0.71 23.44 7.62
N GLU A 297 0.67 23.15 8.93
CA GLU A 297 -0.55 23.24 9.73
C GLU A 297 -1.21 24.62 9.63
N LYS A 298 -0.43 25.69 9.86
CA LYS A 298 -0.92 27.07 9.73
C LYS A 298 -1.42 27.41 8.33
N TRP A 299 -0.87 26.77 7.30
CA TRP A 299 -1.31 26.97 5.94
C TRP A 299 -2.61 26.22 5.65
N LEU A 300 -2.75 24.97 6.10
CA LEU A 300 -3.97 24.17 5.98
C LEU A 300 -5.14 24.81 6.74
N ALA A 301 -4.89 25.42 7.89
CA ALA A 301 -5.93 26.10 8.68
C ALA A 301 -6.59 27.29 7.98
N ARG A 302 -6.09 27.74 6.81
CA ARG A 302 -6.66 28.86 6.05
C ARG A 302 -7.94 28.49 5.29
N GLY A 303 -8.22 27.20 5.09
CA GLY A 303 -9.35 26.76 4.29
C GLY A 303 -9.36 25.26 3.95
N PRO A 304 -10.49 24.76 3.40
CA PRO A 304 -10.60 23.37 2.98
C PRO A 304 -9.58 23.03 1.90
N THR A 305 -8.90 21.90 2.03
CA THR A 305 -7.76 21.55 1.17
C THR A 305 -7.98 20.24 0.42
N LEU A 306 -7.67 20.23 -0.88
CA LEU A 306 -7.43 19.00 -1.64
C LEU A 306 -5.99 18.54 -1.39
N TYR A 307 -5.82 17.30 -0.94
CA TYR A 307 -4.50 16.71 -0.76
C TYR A 307 -4.20 15.72 -1.88
N VAL A 308 -3.19 16.00 -2.69
CA VAL A 308 -2.79 15.18 -3.84
C VAL A 308 -1.48 14.49 -3.53
N ASN A 309 -1.55 13.19 -3.28
CA ASN A 309 -0.40 12.34 -2.99
C ASN A 309 -0.56 10.98 -3.69
N LEU A 310 0.14 10.82 -4.82
CA LEU A 310 0.09 9.61 -5.64
C LEU A 310 1.16 8.57 -5.26
N GLY A 311 1.60 8.57 -3.99
CA GLY A 311 2.54 7.60 -3.45
C GLY A 311 4.00 7.96 -3.66
N SER A 312 4.87 6.97 -3.51
CA SER A 312 6.33 7.09 -3.65
C SER A 312 6.81 6.87 -5.08
N HIS A 313 6.12 6.01 -5.86
CA HIS A 313 6.60 5.50 -7.14
C HIS A 313 5.97 6.16 -8.37
N LEU A 314 4.81 6.81 -8.24
CA LEU A 314 4.16 7.43 -9.40
C LEU A 314 4.85 8.74 -9.75
N GLU A 315 5.48 8.75 -10.92
CA GLU A 315 6.08 9.94 -11.53
C GLU A 315 5.25 10.40 -12.72
N MET A 316 5.10 11.72 -12.86
CA MET A 316 4.35 12.36 -13.92
C MET A 316 5.26 12.84 -15.04
N THR A 317 4.85 12.60 -16.27
CA THR A 317 5.31 13.36 -17.44
C THR A 317 4.75 14.78 -17.40
N LEU A 318 5.35 15.67 -18.20
CA LEU A 318 4.84 17.02 -18.41
C LEU A 318 3.35 17.02 -18.80
N LEU A 319 2.96 16.16 -19.75
CA LEU A 319 1.59 16.10 -20.24
C LEU A 319 0.60 15.68 -19.15
N GLU A 320 0.97 14.69 -18.33
CA GLU A 320 0.15 14.21 -17.21
C GLU A 320 -0.04 15.29 -16.14
N ALA A 321 1.03 16.03 -15.81
CA ALA A 321 0.96 17.16 -14.88
C ALA A 321 0.06 18.29 -15.42
N VAL A 322 0.15 18.61 -16.72
CA VAL A 322 -0.70 19.63 -17.37
C VAL A 322 -2.17 19.20 -17.41
N GLU A 323 -2.47 17.93 -17.67
CA GLU A 323 -3.84 17.40 -17.63
C GLU A 323 -4.44 17.49 -16.22
N MET A 324 -3.64 17.20 -15.18
CA MET A 324 -4.09 17.35 -13.78
C MET A 324 -4.31 18.81 -13.41
N ALA A 325 -3.36 19.70 -13.73
CA ALA A 325 -3.50 21.13 -13.48
C ALA A 325 -4.72 21.72 -14.20
N SER A 326 -5.00 21.26 -15.42
CA SER A 326 -6.21 21.64 -16.17
C SER A 326 -7.49 21.15 -15.48
N ALA A 327 -7.48 19.94 -14.90
CA ALA A 327 -8.60 19.43 -14.11
C ALA A 327 -8.85 20.32 -12.88
N PHE A 328 -7.80 20.71 -12.16
CA PHE A 328 -7.90 21.59 -11.00
C PHE A 328 -8.39 22.98 -11.36
N ARG A 329 -7.94 23.55 -12.48
CA ARG A 329 -8.48 24.83 -12.98
C ARG A 329 -9.99 24.73 -13.17
N ASN A 330 -10.45 23.73 -13.92
CA ASN A 330 -11.88 23.54 -14.18
C ASN A 330 -12.66 23.32 -12.89
N PHE A 331 -12.13 22.52 -11.97
CA PHE A 331 -12.76 22.26 -10.68
C PHE A 331 -12.87 23.52 -9.81
N LEU A 332 -11.81 24.33 -9.73
CA LEU A 332 -11.83 25.61 -9.01
C LEU A 332 -12.82 26.62 -9.64
N ASP A 333 -13.04 26.55 -10.96
CA ASP A 333 -14.04 27.35 -11.66
C ASP A 333 -15.48 26.90 -11.36
N GLU A 334 -15.69 25.64 -10.98
CA GLU A 334 -16.96 25.13 -10.46
C GLU A 334 -17.14 25.42 -8.96
N ALA A 335 -16.07 25.40 -8.18
CA ALA A 335 -16.09 25.63 -6.74
C ALA A 335 -16.12 27.11 -6.33
N ARG A 336 -16.95 27.92 -7.01
CA ARG A 336 -17.10 29.35 -6.70
C ARG A 336 -18.35 29.62 -5.87
N PRO A 337 -18.34 30.65 -4.99
CA PRO A 337 -19.53 31.07 -4.27
C PRO A 337 -20.71 31.39 -5.21
N GLU A 338 -20.43 31.97 -6.38
CA GLU A 338 -21.42 32.26 -7.42
C GLU A 338 -22.17 31.03 -7.94
N LYS A 339 -21.55 29.84 -7.80
CA LYS A 339 -22.10 28.54 -8.20
C LYS A 339 -22.61 27.72 -7.01
N GLY A 340 -22.77 28.35 -5.85
CA GLY A 340 -23.34 27.73 -4.65
C GLY A 340 -22.33 27.03 -3.73
N PHE A 341 -21.01 27.15 -3.99
CA PHE A 341 -20.01 26.61 -3.07
C PHE A 341 -19.81 27.54 -1.87
N ASN A 342 -20.28 27.09 -0.70
CA ASN A 342 -20.18 27.84 0.57
C ASN A 342 -19.00 27.41 1.46
N GLY A 343 -18.09 26.56 0.95
CA GLY A 343 -16.99 26.00 1.75
C GLY A 343 -15.78 26.91 1.96
N GLY A 344 -15.79 28.14 1.45
CA GLY A 344 -14.65 29.07 1.53
C GLY A 344 -13.72 28.98 0.31
N LYS A 345 -12.45 29.38 0.45
CA LYS A 345 -11.46 29.29 -0.63
C LYS A 345 -10.75 27.94 -0.57
N LEU A 346 -10.95 27.08 -1.56
CA LEU A 346 -10.31 25.77 -1.63
C LEU A 346 -8.81 25.88 -1.85
N GLN A 347 -8.03 25.17 -1.06
CA GLN A 347 -6.59 25.04 -1.23
C GLN A 347 -6.23 23.73 -1.92
N ILE A 348 -5.03 23.65 -2.50
CA ILE A 348 -4.50 22.40 -3.08
C ILE A 348 -3.07 22.20 -2.59
N LEU A 349 -2.84 21.14 -1.83
CA LEU A 349 -1.52 20.64 -1.49
C LEU A 349 -1.19 19.50 -2.45
N TRP A 350 -0.24 19.71 -3.35
CA TRP A 350 0.09 18.74 -4.39
C TRP A 350 1.55 18.30 -4.33
N LYS A 351 1.75 17.05 -3.91
CA LYS A 351 3.02 16.35 -4.02
C LYS A 351 3.22 15.89 -5.47
N LEU A 352 4.18 16.49 -6.16
CA LEU A 352 4.49 16.24 -7.56
C LEU A 352 5.89 15.65 -7.70
N LYS A 353 5.98 14.47 -8.30
CA LYS A 353 7.23 13.90 -8.81
C LYS A 353 7.20 13.87 -10.33
N THR A 354 8.27 14.30 -10.99
CA THR A 354 8.36 14.37 -12.45
C THR A 354 9.37 13.38 -13.00
N LYS A 355 9.01 12.69 -14.10
CA LYS A 355 9.92 11.75 -14.78
C LYS A 355 11.17 12.48 -15.30
N GLY A 356 12.35 11.94 -15.01
CA GLY A 356 13.63 12.46 -15.54
C GLY A 356 14.25 13.63 -14.75
N ALA A 357 13.67 14.02 -13.60
CA ALA A 357 14.42 14.81 -12.63
C ALA A 357 15.41 13.85 -11.93
N GLU A 358 16.72 14.10 -12.05
CA GLU A 358 17.75 13.21 -11.47
C GLU A 358 17.46 12.96 -9.97
N SER A 359 17.12 11.72 -9.65
CA SER A 359 16.92 11.26 -8.30
C SER A 359 18.28 11.10 -7.61
N GLY A 360 18.74 12.19 -6.99
CA GLY A 360 19.73 12.14 -5.90
C GLY A 360 21.12 12.68 -6.23
N ARG A 361 21.33 13.95 -5.89
CA ARG A 361 22.51 14.43 -5.14
C ARG A 361 22.04 15.56 -4.22
N THR A 362 22.14 15.33 -2.92
CA THR A 362 22.03 16.37 -1.90
C THR A 362 23.28 17.24 -1.99
N ASP A 363 23.21 18.32 -2.75
CA ASP A 363 24.13 19.44 -2.56
C ASP A 363 23.37 20.59 -1.90
N SER A 364 23.83 20.87 -0.69
CA SER A 364 23.48 21.96 0.20
C SER A 364 23.55 23.33 -0.50
N GLU A 365 22.74 24.26 0.02
CA GLU A 365 22.76 25.71 -0.24
C GLU A 365 21.85 26.28 -1.35
N ARG A 366 20.61 25.76 -1.50
CA ARG A 366 19.49 26.58 -1.97
C ARG A 366 18.24 26.35 -1.11
N PRO A 367 17.45 27.39 -0.78
CA PRO A 367 16.18 27.20 -0.07
C PRO A 367 15.31 26.24 -0.86
N GLU A 368 14.55 25.37 -0.17
CA GLU A 368 13.73 24.23 -0.63
C GLU A 368 12.66 24.59 -1.71
N GLN A 369 13.07 25.21 -2.81
CA GLN A 369 12.26 25.58 -3.95
C GLN A 369 12.51 24.59 -5.08
N LEU A 370 11.55 23.67 -5.23
CA LEU A 370 11.16 22.96 -6.46
C LEU A 370 12.29 22.31 -7.28
N GLN A 371 12.49 20.99 -7.10
CA GLN A 371 13.07 20.11 -8.13
C GLN A 371 12.00 19.66 -9.15
N VAL A 372 11.07 20.54 -9.51
CA VAL A 372 10.15 20.32 -10.64
C VAL A 372 10.87 20.90 -11.86
N GLY A 373 11.08 20.12 -12.91
CA GLY A 373 11.76 20.64 -14.11
C GLY A 373 11.11 21.94 -14.59
N ASP A 374 11.91 22.97 -14.88
CA ASP A 374 11.46 24.35 -15.08
C ASP A 374 10.26 24.46 -16.05
N ASP A 375 10.25 23.67 -17.13
CA ASP A 375 9.13 23.64 -18.10
C ASP A 375 7.82 23.10 -17.50
N VAL A 376 7.88 22.10 -16.61
CA VAL A 376 6.68 21.56 -15.94
C VAL A 376 6.07 22.59 -15.00
N TYR A 377 6.90 23.25 -14.20
CA TYR A 377 6.44 24.29 -13.28
C TYR A 377 5.79 25.45 -14.03
N GLU A 378 6.44 25.96 -15.08
CA GLU A 378 5.91 27.07 -15.88
C GLU A 378 4.59 26.72 -16.57
N ARG A 379 4.41 25.49 -17.05
CA ARG A 379 3.14 25.05 -17.66
C ARG A 379 2.01 24.92 -16.64
N ILE A 380 2.30 24.43 -15.44
CA ILE A 380 1.31 24.41 -14.34
C ILE A 380 0.97 25.85 -13.95
N ARG A 381 1.97 26.72 -13.81
CA ARG A 381 1.80 28.14 -13.45
C ARG A 381 1.00 28.91 -14.50
N HIS A 382 1.15 28.62 -15.79
CA HIS A 382 0.30 29.20 -16.82
C HIS A 382 -1.20 28.92 -16.58
N LEU A 383 -1.53 27.74 -16.03
CA LEU A 383 -2.90 27.33 -15.74
C LEU A 383 -3.40 27.78 -14.37
N LEU A 384 -2.54 27.78 -13.34
CA LEU A 384 -2.90 27.93 -11.92
C LEU A 384 -2.18 29.08 -11.19
N GLY A 385 -1.48 29.94 -11.94
CA GLY A 385 -0.58 30.96 -11.39
C GLY A 385 -1.27 31.95 -10.45
N LYS A 386 -2.52 32.34 -10.74
CA LYS A 386 -3.28 33.26 -9.89
C LYS A 386 -3.48 32.72 -8.47
N GLU A 387 -3.73 31.43 -8.32
CA GLU A 387 -3.93 30.74 -7.05
C GLU A 387 -2.59 30.43 -6.39
N MET A 388 -1.56 30.09 -7.17
CA MET A 388 -0.19 29.93 -6.66
C MET A 388 0.36 31.23 -6.06
N ASP A 389 0.16 32.37 -6.74
CA ASP A 389 0.58 33.70 -6.28
C ASP A 389 -0.10 34.13 -4.97
N ARG A 390 -1.28 33.57 -4.70
CA ARG A 390 -2.04 33.80 -3.47
C ARG A 390 -1.72 32.77 -2.37
N ASP A 391 -0.73 31.91 -2.59
CA ASP A 391 -0.40 30.78 -1.70
C ASP A 391 -1.63 29.89 -1.42
N GLN A 392 -2.51 29.71 -2.41
CA GLN A 392 -3.67 28.81 -2.34
C GLN A 392 -3.34 27.41 -2.85
N ILE A 393 -2.31 27.30 -3.71
CA ILE A 393 -1.83 26.03 -4.25
C ILE A 393 -0.34 25.90 -3.93
N ARG A 394 0.05 24.82 -3.27
CA ARG A 394 1.45 24.47 -2.99
C ARG A 394 1.84 23.22 -3.76
N LEU A 395 2.82 23.37 -4.65
CA LEU A 395 3.52 22.27 -5.30
C LEU A 395 4.74 21.92 -4.48
N THR A 396 4.92 20.64 -4.15
CA THR A 396 6.11 20.17 -3.45
C THR A 396 6.57 18.82 -4.00
N SER A 397 7.86 18.53 -3.96
CA SER A 397 8.39 17.20 -4.26
C SER A 397 8.22 16.24 -3.07
N TRP A 398 8.12 16.78 -1.85
CA TRP A 398 8.07 16.02 -0.62
C TRP A 398 7.25 16.72 0.47
N VAL A 399 6.59 15.93 1.32
CA VAL A 399 5.91 16.42 2.52
C VAL A 399 6.62 15.82 3.71
N THR A 400 7.14 16.67 4.60
CA THR A 400 7.93 16.22 5.75
C THR A 400 7.10 15.39 6.73
N ALA A 401 5.85 15.79 6.96
CA ALA A 401 4.93 15.01 7.77
C ALA A 401 4.47 13.74 7.04
N GLU A 402 4.30 12.66 7.81
CA GLU A 402 3.68 11.43 7.32
C GLU A 402 2.30 11.74 6.72
N PRO A 403 1.91 11.17 5.57
CA PRO A 403 0.66 11.51 4.86
C PRO A 403 -0.59 11.47 5.75
N LYS A 404 -0.63 10.51 6.67
CA LYS A 404 -1.67 10.38 7.69
C LYS A 404 -1.82 11.63 8.56
N SER A 405 -0.72 12.21 9.04
CA SER A 405 -0.74 13.43 9.88
C SER A 405 -1.39 14.61 9.14
N VAL A 406 -1.18 14.70 7.82
CA VAL A 406 -1.82 15.71 6.98
C VAL A 406 -3.32 15.45 6.87
N LEU A 407 -3.72 14.20 6.65
CA LEU A 407 -5.13 13.80 6.56
C LEU A 407 -5.89 14.05 7.88
N GLU A 408 -5.24 13.83 9.02
CA GLU A 408 -5.80 14.03 10.36
C GLU A 408 -5.82 15.49 10.84
N SER A 409 -5.30 16.44 10.04
CA SER A 409 -5.34 17.87 10.38
C SER A 409 -6.75 18.45 10.51
N GLY A 410 -7.77 17.75 10.00
CA GLY A 410 -9.16 18.24 9.95
C GLY A 410 -9.41 19.30 8.86
N HIS A 411 -8.39 19.61 8.05
CA HIS A 411 -8.49 20.60 6.96
C HIS A 411 -8.62 19.98 5.57
N ILE A 412 -8.37 18.67 5.44
CA ILE A 412 -8.45 17.97 4.15
C ILE A 412 -9.89 17.58 3.85
N VAL A 413 -10.43 18.07 2.72
CA VAL A 413 -11.79 17.75 2.28
C VAL A 413 -11.85 16.65 1.23
N CYS A 414 -10.71 16.34 0.60
CA CYS A 414 -10.60 15.22 -0.31
C CYS A 414 -9.13 14.78 -0.45
N SER A 415 -8.90 13.47 -0.36
CA SER A 415 -7.65 12.83 -0.69
C SER A 415 -7.67 12.37 -2.16
N ILE A 416 -6.77 12.90 -2.98
CA ILE A 416 -6.49 12.39 -4.31
C ILE A 416 -5.26 11.48 -4.22
N ASN A 417 -5.50 10.17 -4.27
CA ASN A 417 -4.46 9.16 -4.10
C ASN A 417 -4.46 8.15 -5.25
N HIS A 418 -3.39 7.37 -5.35
CA HIS A 418 -3.20 6.40 -6.42
C HIS A 418 -3.84 5.04 -6.15
N GLY A 419 -4.57 4.87 -5.04
CA GLY A 419 -5.18 3.59 -4.66
C GLY A 419 -4.24 2.59 -3.99
N GLY A 420 -3.05 2.99 -3.53
CA GLY A 420 -2.23 2.13 -2.68
C GLY A 420 -2.89 1.88 -1.31
N ALA A 421 -2.75 0.66 -0.79
CA ALA A 421 -3.44 0.22 0.43
C ALA A 421 -3.27 1.17 1.63
N SER A 422 -2.04 1.60 1.93
CA SER A 422 -1.77 2.55 3.02
C SER A 422 -2.49 3.87 2.81
N SER A 423 -2.36 4.49 1.63
CA SER A 423 -2.99 5.80 1.35
C SER A 423 -4.51 5.74 1.39
N PHE A 424 -5.11 4.64 0.94
CA PHE A 424 -6.54 4.41 1.02
C PHE A 424 -7.01 4.30 2.48
N ASN A 425 -6.31 3.47 3.27
CA ASN A 425 -6.64 3.21 4.66
C ASN A 425 -6.41 4.44 5.56
N GLU A 426 -5.35 5.20 5.34
CA GLU A 426 -5.08 6.45 6.07
C GLU A 426 -6.20 7.48 5.85
N ALA A 427 -6.66 7.66 4.60
CA ALA A 427 -7.76 8.56 4.30
C ALA A 427 -9.10 8.05 4.87
N LEU A 428 -9.31 6.72 4.87
CA LEU A 428 -10.48 6.09 5.46
C LEU A 428 -10.54 6.32 6.97
N CYS A 429 -9.45 6.05 7.70
CA CYS A 429 -9.39 6.25 9.15
C CYS A 429 -9.48 7.73 9.53
N ALA A 430 -9.05 8.65 8.67
CA ALA A 430 -9.20 10.10 8.87
C ALA A 430 -10.60 10.64 8.50
N GLY A 431 -11.47 9.81 7.94
CA GLY A 431 -12.83 10.22 7.52
C GLY A 431 -12.84 11.16 6.32
N VAL A 432 -11.81 11.10 5.49
CA VAL A 432 -11.61 11.99 4.35
C VAL A 432 -12.14 11.32 3.06
N PRO A 433 -13.07 11.98 2.33
CA PRO A 433 -13.50 11.53 1.01
C PRO A 433 -12.34 11.30 0.03
N GLN A 434 -12.49 10.35 -0.89
CA GLN A 434 -11.39 9.95 -1.78
C GLN A 434 -11.74 10.11 -3.26
N VAL A 435 -10.81 10.64 -4.05
CA VAL A 435 -10.78 10.47 -5.50
C VAL A 435 -9.57 9.61 -5.84
N VAL A 436 -9.82 8.35 -6.18
CA VAL A 436 -8.77 7.36 -6.42
C VAL A 436 -8.39 7.39 -7.90
N LEU A 437 -7.11 7.58 -8.18
CA LEU A 437 -6.47 7.53 -9.48
C LEU A 437 -5.61 6.28 -9.59
N PRO A 438 -6.24 5.08 -9.65
CA PRO A 438 -5.49 3.83 -9.69
C PRO A 438 -4.57 3.78 -10.90
N ALA A 439 -3.31 3.47 -10.62
CA ALA A 439 -2.27 3.45 -11.63
C ALA A 439 -1.84 2.03 -12.01
N TRP A 440 -2.00 1.02 -11.13
CA TRP A 440 -1.62 -0.35 -11.45
C TRP A 440 -2.27 -1.41 -10.55
N ALA A 441 -2.08 -2.69 -10.90
CA ALA A 441 -2.32 -3.87 -10.07
C ALA A 441 -3.61 -3.83 -9.21
N ASP A 442 -3.45 -3.91 -7.89
CA ASP A 442 -4.49 -3.91 -6.86
C ASP A 442 -5.05 -2.52 -6.57
N CYS A 443 -4.40 -1.44 -7.03
CA CYS A 443 -4.93 -0.09 -6.88
C CYS A 443 -6.31 0.07 -7.52
N TYR A 444 -6.55 -0.65 -8.62
CA TYR A 444 -7.88 -0.71 -9.27
C TYR A 444 -8.96 -1.26 -8.33
N ASP A 445 -8.61 -2.20 -7.45
CA ASP A 445 -9.54 -2.72 -6.46
C ASP A 445 -9.83 -1.71 -5.36
N PHE A 446 -8.85 -0.91 -4.93
CA PHE A 446 -9.10 0.18 -4.00
C PHE A 446 -9.99 1.29 -4.58
N ALA A 447 -9.88 1.56 -5.89
CA ALA A 447 -10.81 2.47 -6.57
C ALA A 447 -12.24 1.92 -6.59
N ASN A 448 -12.41 0.62 -6.85
CA ASN A 448 -13.71 -0.05 -6.71
C ASN A 448 -14.23 0.03 -5.27
N ARG A 449 -13.39 -0.20 -4.26
CA ARG A 449 -13.76 -0.13 -2.84
C ARG A 449 -14.20 1.28 -2.43
N ALA A 450 -13.54 2.32 -2.92
CA ALA A 450 -13.95 3.70 -2.67
C ALA A 450 -15.41 3.96 -3.13
N GLU A 451 -15.77 3.45 -4.32
CA GLU A 451 -17.13 3.56 -4.85
C GLU A 451 -18.12 2.64 -4.10
N LEU A 452 -17.74 1.38 -3.85
CA LEU A 452 -18.58 0.38 -3.16
C LEU A 452 -18.95 0.82 -1.74
N LEU A 453 -17.98 1.37 -1.00
CA LEU A 453 -18.18 1.86 0.35
C LEU A 453 -18.90 3.20 0.41
N GLY A 454 -19.05 3.87 -0.74
CA GLY A 454 -19.67 5.20 -0.84
C GLY A 454 -18.80 6.33 -0.28
N ILE A 455 -17.48 6.13 -0.11
CA ILE A 455 -16.54 7.12 0.44
C ILE A 455 -15.75 7.87 -0.62
N GLY A 456 -15.98 7.59 -1.90
CA GLY A 456 -15.22 8.22 -2.95
C GLY A 456 -15.66 7.93 -4.38
N ARG A 457 -14.79 8.28 -5.31
CA ARG A 457 -14.95 8.11 -6.76
C ARG A 457 -13.68 7.57 -7.39
N TRP A 458 -13.85 6.76 -8.44
CA TRP A 458 -12.76 6.37 -9.32
C TRP A 458 -12.52 7.48 -10.36
N GLY A 459 -11.45 8.26 -10.17
CA GLY A 459 -11.17 9.48 -10.93
C GLY A 459 -10.57 9.33 -12.32
N ASN A 460 -10.29 8.11 -12.77
CA ASN A 460 -9.72 7.83 -14.09
C ASN A 460 -10.21 6.52 -14.73
N LYS A 461 -11.48 6.17 -14.48
CA LYS A 461 -12.05 4.87 -14.89
C LYS A 461 -11.90 4.59 -16.38
N SER A 462 -11.87 5.61 -17.22
CA SER A 462 -11.72 5.55 -18.68
C SER A 462 -10.27 5.79 -19.10
N ALA A 463 -9.60 6.78 -18.49
CA ALA A 463 -8.23 7.21 -18.83
C ALA A 463 -7.11 6.37 -18.19
N LYS A 464 -7.45 5.38 -17.35
CA LYS A 464 -6.51 4.50 -16.66
C LYS A 464 -5.39 3.94 -17.57
N PRO A 465 -4.15 3.83 -17.06
CA PRO A 465 -3.72 4.08 -15.68
C PRO A 465 -3.52 5.57 -15.34
N ARG A 466 -3.61 6.46 -16.32
CA ARG A 466 -3.39 7.91 -16.12
C ARG A 466 -4.72 8.62 -15.99
N TRP A 467 -4.78 9.92 -16.23
CA TRP A 467 -6.00 10.71 -16.08
C TRP A 467 -6.17 11.68 -17.25
N ARG A 468 -7.40 12.15 -17.43
CA ARG A 468 -7.74 13.23 -18.35
C ARG A 468 -8.48 14.32 -17.59
N LYS A 469 -8.27 15.57 -18.00
CA LYS A 469 -8.79 16.76 -17.32
C LYS A 469 -10.30 16.68 -17.04
N LYS A 470 -11.08 16.20 -18.00
CA LYS A 470 -12.54 16.13 -17.92
C LYS A 470 -12.97 15.10 -16.86
N GLU A 471 -12.45 13.89 -16.98
CA GLU A 471 -12.82 12.77 -16.09
C GLU A 471 -12.42 13.05 -14.63
N LEU A 472 -11.21 13.57 -14.40
CA LEU A 472 -10.76 13.93 -13.05
C LEU A 472 -11.60 15.09 -12.47
N CYS A 473 -11.90 16.12 -13.26
CA CYS A 473 -12.76 17.23 -12.82
C CYS A 473 -14.17 16.72 -12.43
N GLU A 474 -14.79 15.89 -13.26
CA GLU A 474 -16.11 15.31 -12.99
C GLU A 474 -16.11 14.46 -11.72
N ALA A 475 -15.04 13.69 -11.47
CA ALA A 475 -14.89 12.93 -10.24
C ALA A 475 -14.75 13.81 -9.00
N LEU A 476 -13.99 14.91 -9.08
CA LEU A 476 -13.86 15.89 -7.99
C LEU A 476 -15.17 16.61 -7.70
N ILE A 477 -15.88 17.04 -8.75
CA ILE A 477 -17.22 17.61 -8.61
C ILE A 477 -18.12 16.59 -7.91
N GLY A 478 -18.17 15.35 -8.41
CA GLY A 478 -19.02 14.30 -7.83
C GLY A 478 -18.69 13.94 -6.38
N ALA A 479 -17.43 14.09 -5.96
CA ALA A 479 -16.98 13.80 -4.60
C ALA A 479 -17.17 14.97 -3.62
N ILE A 480 -17.10 16.23 -4.09
CA ILE A 480 -16.97 17.41 -3.20
C ILE A 480 -18.09 18.45 -3.39
N LEU A 481 -18.59 18.63 -4.61
CA LEU A 481 -19.54 19.70 -4.94
C LEU A 481 -20.93 19.19 -5.35
N GLY A 482 -21.00 17.95 -5.84
CA GLY A 482 -22.19 17.35 -6.42
C GLY A 482 -23.23 16.93 -5.37
N PRO A 483 -24.41 16.49 -5.80
CA PRO A 483 -25.52 16.13 -4.91
C PRO A 483 -25.16 15.00 -3.92
N GLU A 484 -24.24 14.11 -4.30
CA GLU A 484 -23.79 13.01 -3.44
C GLU A 484 -22.62 13.39 -2.51
N ALA A 485 -22.05 14.59 -2.62
CA ALA A 485 -20.84 14.97 -1.88
C ALA A 485 -21.04 14.89 -0.37
N GLU A 486 -22.17 15.39 0.12
CA GLU A 486 -22.51 15.35 1.55
C GLU A 486 -22.68 13.90 2.04
N LYS A 487 -23.32 13.04 1.26
CA LYS A 487 -23.48 11.63 1.58
C LYS A 487 -22.12 10.91 1.62
N ILE A 488 -21.24 11.21 0.68
CA ILE A 488 -19.87 10.66 0.66
C ILE A 488 -19.10 11.08 1.91
N ARG A 489 -19.19 12.37 2.27
CA ARG A 489 -18.55 12.92 3.46
C ARG A 489 -19.04 12.27 4.74
N LEU A 490 -20.36 12.18 4.92
CA LEU A 490 -20.95 11.52 6.09
C LEU A 490 -20.57 10.04 6.16
N ARG A 491 -20.53 9.33 5.02
CA ARG A 491 -20.13 7.93 5.00
C ARG A 491 -18.65 7.73 5.34
N ALA A 492 -17.78 8.63 4.88
CA ALA A 492 -16.36 8.61 5.25
C ALA A 492 -16.20 8.84 6.77
N GLN A 493 -16.92 9.79 7.35
CA GLN A 493 -16.93 10.07 8.80
C GLN A 493 -17.43 8.87 9.61
N GLU A 494 -18.55 8.25 9.19
CA GLU A 494 -19.10 7.06 9.84
C GLU A 494 -18.09 5.90 9.87
N LEU A 495 -17.39 5.66 8.77
CA LEU A 495 -16.35 4.62 8.72
C LEU A 495 -15.14 4.96 9.58
N ALA A 496 -14.73 6.23 9.66
CA ALA A 496 -13.64 6.65 10.53
C ALA A 496 -13.96 6.46 12.02
N GLU A 497 -15.21 6.76 12.44
CA GLU A 497 -15.68 6.49 13.80
C GLU A 497 -15.65 5.00 14.13
N LYS A 498 -16.02 4.15 13.17
CA LYS A 498 -16.01 2.69 13.31
C LYS A 498 -14.60 2.09 13.29
N TYR A 499 -13.71 2.67 12.49
CA TYR A 499 -12.34 2.21 12.27
C TYR A 499 -11.33 3.28 12.68
N PRO A 500 -11.21 3.57 13.99
CA PRO A 500 -10.26 4.56 14.46
C PRO A 500 -8.83 4.12 14.18
N GLU A 501 -7.96 5.12 14.00
CA GLU A 501 -6.57 5.06 13.56
C GLU A 501 -5.69 3.91 14.12
N GLY A 502 -5.94 3.42 15.34
CA GLY A 502 -5.15 2.34 15.96
C GLY A 502 -5.87 0.99 16.12
N SER A 503 -7.14 0.87 15.73
CA SER A 503 -7.91 -0.36 15.97
C SER A 503 -7.27 -1.57 15.28
N GLY A 504 -6.82 -1.42 14.04
CA GLY A 504 -6.34 -2.55 13.28
C GLY A 504 -4.96 -3.06 13.71
N ARG A 505 -4.01 -2.17 13.97
CA ARG A 505 -2.70 -2.58 14.52
C ARG A 505 -2.81 -3.19 15.91
N ARG A 506 -3.76 -2.72 16.75
CA ARG A 506 -4.11 -3.35 18.03
C ARG A 506 -4.64 -4.74 17.84
N ARG A 507 -5.58 -4.92 16.93
CA ARG A 507 -6.11 -6.25 16.63
C ARG A 507 -5.03 -7.20 16.14
N ALA A 508 -4.15 -6.75 15.25
CA ALA A 508 -3.02 -7.54 14.78
C ALA A 508 -2.09 -7.94 15.94
N ALA A 509 -1.71 -6.98 16.81
CA ALA A 509 -0.87 -7.25 17.97
C ALA A 509 -1.53 -8.24 18.95
N GLU A 510 -2.81 -8.09 19.26
CA GLU A 510 -3.59 -9.02 20.09
C GLU A 510 -3.51 -10.45 19.56
N VAL A 511 -3.78 -10.65 18.27
CA VAL A 511 -3.75 -11.97 17.63
C VAL A 511 -2.35 -12.60 17.72
N LEU A 512 -1.29 -11.79 17.55
CA LEU A 512 0.09 -12.29 17.68
C LEU A 512 0.44 -12.64 19.14
N LEU A 513 -0.07 -11.89 20.12
CA LEU A 513 0.12 -12.18 21.55
C LEU A 513 -0.68 -13.42 21.99
N GLU A 514 -1.90 -13.61 21.48
CA GLU A 514 -2.68 -14.84 21.66
C GLU A 514 -1.92 -16.05 21.10
N ALA A 515 -1.30 -15.90 19.93
CA ALA A 515 -0.48 -16.94 19.33
C ALA A 515 0.84 -17.23 20.06
N LEU A 516 1.26 -16.41 21.04
CA LEU A 516 2.42 -16.68 21.89
C LEU A 516 2.11 -17.53 23.13
N GLN A 517 0.83 -17.60 23.51
CA GLN A 517 0.33 -18.46 24.57
C GLN A 517 0.32 -19.92 24.10
#